data_AF-A0A7W1VNU4-F1
#
_entry.id   AF-A0A7W1VNU4-F1
#
_cell.length_a   1.000
_cell.length_b   1.000
_cell.length_c   1.000
_cell.angle_alpha   90.00
_cell.angle_beta   90.00
_cell.angle_gamma   90.00
#
_symmetry.space_group_name_H-M   'P 1'
#
loop_
_entity.id
_entity.type
_entity.pdbx_description
1 polymer ?
#
loop_
_entity_poly.entity_id
_entity_poly.type
_entity_poly.pdbx_seq_one_letter_code
_entity_poly.pdbx_strand_id
1 'polypeptide(L)'
;TSLSGLIAGETATKQAKAELRECLQAFRTAKATGRDYMFVARDVLKPHLGKQYTSAWDETGFVHSLSVPRNEDKLSAGLLSLKAYLTAHPEHENTPLKATAARAATVHNELIAARNAVNRQKTIWELAMTARDLRAAQVRKQLRALIKELSVRLTPLDERWAAFGFNKPGAKVRPEAPTNVTVVSVAENAVAVQWDKSPGAEYYRVSIKVVGVDEEPRVVGTPADTDFMFEELPANAEVEVMVSAVSKGGESPWSEVVTVNVGNVGVVGFGIADSQLKSGS
;
A
#
# COMPACT_ATOMS: atom_id res chain seq x y z
N THR A 1 2.35 15.73 26.57
CA THR A 1 0.89 15.47 26.66
C THR A 1 0.53 14.26 25.82
N SER A 2 -0.67 13.69 25.92
CA SER A 2 -1.04 12.49 25.14
C SER A 2 -1.06 12.74 23.62
N LEU A 3 -1.38 13.97 23.18
CA LEU A 3 -1.30 14.38 21.78
C LEU A 3 0.16 14.45 21.30
N SER A 4 1.07 15.06 22.06
CA SER A 4 2.49 15.07 21.72
C SER A 4 3.08 13.65 21.66
N GLY A 5 2.59 12.76 22.52
CA GLY A 5 2.90 11.34 22.47
C GLY A 5 2.47 10.68 21.15
N LEU A 6 1.23 10.91 20.71
CA LEU A 6 0.70 10.38 19.44
C LEU A 6 1.51 10.86 18.23
N ILE A 7 1.80 12.16 18.16
CA ILE A 7 2.61 12.76 17.09
C ILE A 7 4.00 12.10 17.05
N ALA A 8 4.65 11.93 18.21
CA ALA A 8 5.94 11.24 18.28
C ALA A 8 5.85 9.77 17.81
N GLY A 9 4.74 9.07 18.11
CA GLY A 9 4.50 7.70 17.64
C GLY A 9 4.30 7.60 16.13
N GLU A 10 3.60 8.57 15.53
CA GLU A 10 3.46 8.65 14.06
C GLU A 10 4.79 8.91 13.37
N THR A 11 5.58 9.85 13.88
CA THR A 11 6.92 10.15 13.38
C THR A 11 7.82 8.92 13.47
N ALA A 12 7.85 8.24 14.63
CA ALA A 12 8.63 7.02 14.82
C ALA A 12 8.22 5.90 13.85
N THR A 13 6.91 5.73 13.59
CA THR A 13 6.41 4.74 12.63
C THR A 13 6.87 5.06 11.20
N LYS A 14 6.79 6.34 10.81
CA LYS A 14 7.24 6.81 9.48
C LYS A 14 8.75 6.60 9.30
N GLN A 15 9.53 6.98 10.30
CA GLN A 15 10.98 6.80 10.32
C GLN A 15 11.36 5.32 10.24
N ALA A 16 10.77 4.48 11.09
CA ALA A 16 11.07 3.04 11.10
C ALA A 16 10.78 2.36 9.74
N LYS A 17 9.71 2.80 9.06
CA LYS A 17 9.36 2.34 7.71
C LYS A 17 10.36 2.81 6.65
N ALA A 18 10.89 4.03 6.78
CA ALA A 18 11.91 4.55 5.86
C ALA A 18 13.21 3.75 6.02
N GLU A 19 13.69 3.57 7.25
CA GLU A 19 14.88 2.77 7.57
C GLU A 19 14.73 1.29 7.13
N LEU A 20 13.52 0.72 7.18
CA LEU A 20 13.27 -0.63 6.66
C LEU A 20 13.54 -0.72 5.15
N ARG A 21 13.18 0.31 4.39
CA ARG A 21 13.45 0.36 2.95
C ARG A 21 14.95 0.41 2.67
N GLU A 22 15.69 1.18 3.46
CA GLU A 22 17.15 1.26 3.37
C GLU A 22 17.80 -0.10 3.70
N CYS A 23 17.35 -0.77 4.77
CA CYS A 23 17.82 -2.11 5.12
C CYS A 23 17.55 -3.13 4.00
N LEU A 24 16.38 -3.08 3.37
CA LEU A 24 16.03 -3.95 2.24
C LEU A 24 16.91 -3.67 1.02
N GLN A 25 17.22 -2.40 0.74
CA GLN A 25 18.14 -2.02 -0.33
C GLN A 25 19.56 -2.53 -0.03
N ALA A 26 20.07 -2.32 1.18
CA ALA A 26 21.37 -2.83 1.61
C ALA A 26 21.45 -4.37 1.48
N PHE A 27 20.40 -5.08 1.85
CA PHE A 27 20.32 -6.54 1.70
C PHE A 27 20.34 -6.98 0.22
N ARG A 28 19.62 -6.28 -0.67
CA ARG A 28 19.67 -6.56 -2.12
C ARG A 28 21.07 -6.33 -2.69
N THR A 29 21.74 -5.24 -2.28
CA THR A 29 23.12 -4.94 -2.67
C THR A 29 24.07 -6.01 -2.16
N ALA A 30 24.01 -6.38 -0.88
CA ALA A 30 24.87 -7.43 -0.31
C ALA A 30 24.68 -8.79 -1.00
N LYS A 31 23.43 -9.14 -1.34
CA LYS A 31 23.12 -10.35 -2.13
C LYS A 31 23.72 -10.31 -3.53
N ALA A 32 23.65 -9.16 -4.22
CA ALA A 32 24.27 -8.99 -5.52
C ALA A 32 25.80 -9.13 -5.41
N THR A 33 26.43 -8.42 -4.48
CA THR A 33 27.87 -8.51 -4.19
C THR A 33 28.33 -9.93 -3.88
N GLY A 34 27.56 -10.68 -3.08
CA GLY A 34 27.86 -12.08 -2.77
C GLY A 34 27.80 -12.97 -4.02
N ARG A 35 26.82 -12.77 -4.90
CA ARG A 35 26.71 -13.52 -6.16
C ARG A 35 27.84 -13.17 -7.13
N ASP A 36 28.17 -11.89 -7.26
CA ASP A 36 29.27 -11.43 -8.11
C ASP A 36 30.59 -12.02 -7.64
N TYR A 37 30.83 -12.06 -6.33
CA TYR A 37 31.97 -12.74 -5.75
C TYR A 37 32.00 -14.24 -6.11
N MET A 38 30.88 -14.95 -5.98
CA MET A 38 30.82 -16.37 -6.35
C MET A 38 31.10 -16.60 -7.84
N PHE A 39 30.65 -15.71 -8.74
CA PHE A 39 31.00 -15.78 -10.16
C PHE A 39 32.50 -15.65 -10.39
N VAL A 40 33.13 -14.64 -9.79
CA VAL A 40 34.57 -14.40 -9.91
C VAL A 40 35.37 -15.56 -9.32
N ALA A 41 35.03 -16.01 -8.12
CA ALA A 41 35.71 -17.11 -7.45
C ALA A 41 35.61 -18.40 -8.27
N ARG A 42 34.42 -18.74 -8.77
CA ARG A 42 34.23 -19.89 -9.66
C ARG A 42 35.10 -19.79 -10.91
N ASP A 43 35.15 -18.62 -11.55
CA ASP A 43 35.89 -18.45 -12.80
C ASP A 43 37.41 -18.50 -12.57
N VAL A 44 37.89 -18.02 -11.42
CA VAL A 44 39.28 -18.16 -10.95
C VAL A 44 39.64 -19.62 -10.66
N LEU A 45 38.70 -20.44 -10.19
CA LEU A 45 38.96 -21.84 -9.83
C LEU A 45 38.89 -22.81 -11.01
N LYS A 46 38.30 -22.43 -12.16
CA LYS A 46 38.20 -23.29 -13.35
C LYS A 46 39.53 -23.85 -13.87
N PRO A 47 40.66 -23.11 -13.89
CA PRO A 47 41.95 -23.66 -14.27
C PRO A 47 42.46 -24.76 -13.33
N HIS A 48 42.03 -24.75 -12.06
CA HIS A 48 42.49 -25.68 -11.02
C HIS A 48 41.56 -26.91 -10.89
N LEU A 49 40.25 -26.71 -10.99
CA LEU A 49 39.22 -27.73 -10.74
C LEU A 49 38.51 -28.24 -12.02
N GLY A 50 38.86 -27.69 -13.18
CA GLY A 50 38.25 -28.00 -14.46
C GLY A 50 37.05 -27.12 -14.82
N LYS A 51 36.69 -27.09 -16.10
CA LYS A 51 35.63 -26.21 -16.64
C LYS A 51 34.20 -26.75 -16.46
N GLN A 52 34.06 -28.02 -16.10
CA GLN A 52 32.78 -28.70 -15.88
C GLN A 52 32.69 -29.14 -14.43
N TYR A 53 31.46 -29.37 -13.95
CA TYR A 53 31.25 -29.90 -12.62
C TYR A 53 31.87 -31.30 -12.48
N THR A 54 32.56 -31.50 -11.37
CA THR A 54 33.07 -32.78 -10.85
C THR A 54 32.95 -32.73 -9.33
N SER A 55 33.09 -33.86 -8.64
CA SER A 55 33.05 -33.90 -7.16
C SER A 55 34.12 -33.03 -6.49
N ALA A 56 35.20 -32.67 -7.19
CA ALA A 56 36.21 -31.75 -6.70
C ALA A 56 35.67 -30.33 -6.43
N TRP A 57 34.53 -29.96 -7.04
CA TRP A 57 33.86 -28.69 -6.77
C TRP A 57 33.01 -28.68 -5.50
N ASP A 58 32.66 -29.83 -4.93
CA ASP A 58 31.72 -29.89 -3.80
C ASP A 58 32.24 -29.14 -2.57
N GLU A 59 33.56 -29.18 -2.32
CA GLU A 59 34.22 -28.46 -1.20
C GLU A 59 34.14 -26.94 -1.32
N THR A 60 34.01 -26.43 -2.56
CA THR A 60 33.87 -24.99 -2.83
C THR A 60 32.44 -24.50 -2.65
N GLY A 61 31.49 -25.39 -2.36
CA GLY A 61 30.06 -25.07 -2.24
C GLY A 61 29.28 -25.09 -3.56
N PHE A 62 29.94 -25.38 -4.68
CA PHE A 62 29.29 -25.64 -5.98
C PHE A 62 28.90 -27.12 -6.11
N VAL A 63 27.88 -27.52 -5.34
CA VAL A 63 27.45 -28.92 -5.21
C VAL A 63 26.49 -29.31 -6.34
N HIS A 64 26.81 -30.41 -7.04
CA HIS A 64 26.06 -30.95 -8.19
C HIS A 64 25.93 -30.00 -9.41
N SER A 65 26.44 -28.77 -9.33
CA SER A 65 26.35 -27.75 -10.38
C SER A 65 27.28 -26.56 -10.12
N LEU A 66 27.82 -25.98 -11.19
CA LEU A 66 28.59 -24.72 -11.16
C LEU A 66 27.71 -23.45 -11.21
N SER A 67 26.40 -23.61 -11.02
CA SER A 67 25.45 -22.50 -11.03
C SER A 67 25.50 -21.71 -9.71
N VAL A 68 25.66 -20.39 -9.80
CA VAL A 68 25.66 -19.50 -8.62
C VAL A 68 24.27 -19.44 -7.97
N PRO A 69 24.12 -19.81 -6.69
CA PRO A 69 22.83 -19.88 -6.01
C PRO A 69 22.06 -18.53 -5.98
N ARG A 70 20.77 -18.58 -6.31
CA ARG A 70 19.84 -17.42 -6.20
C ARG A 70 19.18 -17.30 -4.83
N ASN A 71 19.02 -18.43 -4.15
CA ASN A 71 18.46 -18.49 -2.80
C ASN A 71 19.51 -17.99 -1.79
N GLU A 72 19.07 -17.23 -0.79
CA GLU A 72 19.94 -16.58 0.19
C GLU A 72 20.70 -17.59 1.07
N ASP A 73 20.01 -18.60 1.60
CA ASP A 73 20.62 -19.57 2.51
C ASP A 73 21.70 -20.39 1.77
N LYS A 74 21.41 -20.79 0.52
CA LYS A 74 22.39 -21.45 -0.35
C LYS A 74 23.56 -20.53 -0.74
N LEU A 75 23.29 -19.25 -0.97
CA LEU A 75 24.33 -18.25 -1.25
C LEU A 75 25.25 -18.09 -0.04
N SER A 76 24.69 -17.94 1.16
CA SER A 76 25.45 -17.82 2.40
C SER A 76 26.31 -19.06 2.67
N ALA A 77 25.73 -20.25 2.52
CA ALA A 77 26.45 -21.51 2.67
C ALA A 77 27.60 -21.62 1.64
N GLY A 78 27.33 -21.30 0.37
CA GLY A 78 28.36 -21.32 -0.69
C GLY A 78 29.50 -20.33 -0.45
N LEU A 79 29.21 -19.12 0.05
CA LEU A 79 30.25 -18.15 0.42
C LEU A 79 31.13 -18.67 1.57
N LEU A 80 30.54 -19.36 2.55
CA LEU A 80 31.27 -19.95 3.66
C LEU A 80 32.15 -21.13 3.19
N SER A 81 31.64 -21.98 2.30
CA SER A 81 32.41 -23.06 1.67
C SER A 81 33.58 -22.51 0.84
N LEU A 82 33.35 -21.49 0.01
CA LEU A 82 34.43 -20.81 -0.73
C LEU A 82 35.50 -20.22 0.19
N LYS A 83 35.09 -19.58 1.30
CA LYS A 83 36.03 -19.09 2.31
C LYS A 83 36.87 -20.23 2.85
N ALA A 84 36.25 -21.33 3.28
CA ALA A 84 36.94 -22.48 3.85
C ALA A 84 37.92 -23.10 2.86
N TYR A 85 37.48 -23.30 1.62
CA TYR A 85 38.30 -23.85 0.54
C TYR A 85 39.53 -22.97 0.26
N LEU A 86 39.35 -21.66 0.02
CA LEU A 86 40.46 -20.76 -0.28
C LEU A 86 41.41 -20.57 0.92
N THR A 87 40.92 -20.76 2.15
CA THR A 87 41.78 -20.78 3.33
C THR A 87 42.67 -22.03 3.36
N ALA A 88 42.14 -23.18 2.93
CA ALA A 88 42.89 -24.43 2.84
C ALA A 88 43.80 -24.50 1.61
N HIS A 89 43.48 -23.74 0.55
CA HIS A 89 44.20 -23.67 -0.72
C HIS A 89 44.65 -22.24 -1.07
N PRO A 90 45.61 -21.64 -0.32
CA PRO A 90 46.08 -20.29 -0.60
C PRO A 90 46.64 -20.10 -2.02
N GLU A 91 47.16 -21.17 -2.63
CA GLU A 91 47.66 -21.22 -4.00
C GLU A 91 46.58 -21.01 -5.07
N HIS A 92 45.30 -21.19 -4.71
CA HIS A 92 44.15 -20.95 -5.59
C HIS A 92 43.57 -19.54 -5.44
N GLU A 93 44.09 -18.71 -4.52
CA GLU A 93 43.67 -17.33 -4.41
C GLU A 93 44.15 -16.47 -5.58
N ASN A 94 43.32 -15.48 -5.95
CA ASN A 94 43.68 -14.46 -6.94
C ASN A 94 43.40 -13.06 -6.38
N THR A 95 44.44 -12.44 -5.82
CA THR A 95 44.33 -11.10 -5.23
C THR A 95 43.92 -10.02 -6.24
N PRO A 96 44.47 -9.94 -7.47
CA PRO A 96 44.04 -8.96 -8.47
C PRO A 96 42.54 -9.00 -8.76
N LEU A 97 41.96 -10.20 -8.85
CA LEU A 97 40.52 -10.40 -9.06
C LEU A 97 39.70 -10.43 -7.76
N LYS A 98 40.36 -10.27 -6.60
CA LYS A 98 39.76 -10.35 -5.26
C LYS A 98 39.07 -11.68 -4.95
N ALA A 99 39.46 -12.77 -5.61
CA ALA A 99 39.03 -14.12 -5.26
C ALA A 99 39.92 -14.66 -4.12
N THR A 100 39.66 -14.20 -2.90
CA THR A 100 40.44 -14.55 -1.70
C THR A 100 39.53 -14.97 -0.56
N ALA A 101 40.02 -15.78 0.37
CA ALA A 101 39.28 -16.18 1.56
C ALA A 101 38.84 -14.97 2.41
N ALA A 102 39.68 -13.95 2.50
CA ALA A 102 39.38 -12.70 3.18
C ALA A 102 38.19 -11.96 2.55
N ARG A 103 38.12 -11.92 1.20
CA ARG A 103 36.99 -11.31 0.51
C ARG A 103 35.72 -12.15 0.69
N ALA A 104 35.79 -13.48 0.59
CA ALA A 104 34.66 -14.38 0.88
C ALA A 104 34.07 -14.13 2.28
N ALA A 105 34.92 -14.03 3.29
CA ALA A 105 34.51 -13.72 4.66
C ALA A 105 33.82 -12.35 4.76
N THR A 106 34.36 -11.34 4.09
CA THR A 106 33.80 -9.98 4.08
C THR A 106 32.39 -9.98 3.46
N VAL A 107 32.22 -10.55 2.27
CA VAL A 107 30.90 -10.55 1.59
C VAL A 107 29.86 -11.42 2.30
N HIS A 108 30.30 -12.51 2.95
CA HIS A 108 29.42 -13.32 3.79
C HIS A 108 28.92 -12.52 5.00
N ASN A 109 29.83 -11.82 5.70
CA ASN A 109 29.48 -11.02 6.86
C ASN A 109 28.57 -9.84 6.49
N GLU A 110 28.82 -9.17 5.36
CA GLU A 110 27.95 -8.14 4.81
C GLU A 110 26.53 -8.66 4.55
N LEU A 111 26.40 -9.84 3.92
CA LEU A 111 25.11 -10.47 3.65
C LEU A 111 24.34 -10.78 4.94
N ILE A 112 24.98 -11.43 5.91
CA ILE A 112 24.36 -11.79 7.18
C ILE A 112 23.99 -10.55 8.00
N ALA A 113 24.88 -9.54 8.05
CA ALA A 113 24.61 -8.29 8.74
C ALA A 113 23.39 -7.57 8.14
N ALA A 114 23.28 -7.53 6.80
CA ALA A 114 22.15 -6.93 6.12
C ALA A 114 20.84 -7.71 6.34
N ARG A 115 20.87 -9.04 6.31
CA ARG A 115 19.70 -9.89 6.66
C ARG A 115 19.21 -9.59 8.07
N ASN A 116 20.14 -9.55 9.03
CA ASN A 116 19.82 -9.28 10.43
C ASN A 116 19.31 -7.85 10.64
N ALA A 117 19.83 -6.87 9.90
CA ALA A 117 19.33 -5.50 9.94
C ALA A 117 17.87 -5.42 9.47
N VAL A 118 17.51 -6.09 8.37
CA VAL A 118 16.12 -6.17 7.90
C VAL A 118 15.21 -6.78 8.98
N ASN A 119 15.62 -7.90 9.58
CA ASN A 119 14.82 -8.57 10.61
C ASN A 119 14.61 -7.69 11.84
N ARG A 120 15.67 -7.04 12.34
CA ARG A 120 15.56 -6.09 13.46
C ARG A 120 14.63 -4.92 13.12
N GLN A 121 14.77 -4.36 11.92
CA GLN A 121 13.99 -3.19 11.54
C GLN A 121 12.50 -3.51 11.36
N LYS A 122 12.15 -4.73 10.91
CA LYS A 122 10.75 -5.20 10.90
C LYS A 122 10.16 -5.18 12.31
N THR A 123 10.87 -5.73 13.30
CA THR A 123 10.42 -5.71 14.70
C THR A 123 10.27 -4.29 15.24
N ILE A 124 11.21 -3.40 14.94
CA ILE A 124 11.13 -1.98 15.35
C ILE A 124 9.88 -1.31 14.76
N TRP A 125 9.61 -1.55 13.47
CA TRP A 125 8.43 -1.00 12.81
C TRP A 125 7.12 -1.53 13.42
N GLU A 126 7.04 -2.83 13.72
CA GLU A 126 5.88 -3.44 14.39
C GLU A 126 5.63 -2.88 15.80
N LEU A 127 6.70 -2.71 16.59
CA LEU A 127 6.63 -2.08 17.91
C LEU A 127 6.20 -0.62 17.83
N ALA A 128 6.71 0.14 16.85
CA ALA A 128 6.33 1.53 16.63
C ALA A 128 4.85 1.68 16.27
N MET A 129 4.31 0.81 15.40
CA MET A 129 2.89 0.79 15.07
C MET A 129 2.03 0.50 16.31
N THR A 130 2.39 -0.52 17.08
CA THR A 130 1.68 -0.87 18.32
C THR A 130 1.69 0.29 19.32
N ALA A 131 2.86 0.93 19.50
CA ALA A 131 3.03 2.06 20.40
C ALA A 131 2.22 3.29 19.96
N ARG A 132 2.11 3.54 18.65
CA ARG A 132 1.25 4.58 18.06
C ARG A 132 -0.23 4.28 18.33
N ASP A 133 -0.67 3.04 18.12
CA ASP A 133 -2.07 2.65 18.26
C ASP A 133 -2.54 2.74 19.72
N LEU A 134 -1.69 2.34 20.67
CA LEU A 134 -1.92 2.54 22.12
C LEU A 134 -2.08 4.02 22.48
N ARG A 135 -1.23 4.89 21.92
CA ARG A 135 -1.32 6.34 22.14
C ARG A 135 -2.59 6.93 21.54
N ALA A 136 -2.98 6.50 20.35
CA ALA A 136 -4.22 6.94 19.71
C ALA A 136 -5.44 6.51 20.54
N ALA A 137 -5.43 5.29 21.09
CA ALA A 137 -6.48 4.82 21.99
C ALA A 137 -6.56 5.67 23.27
N GLN A 138 -5.41 6.04 23.85
CA GLN A 138 -5.36 6.89 25.03
C GLN A 138 -5.92 8.30 24.76
N VAL A 139 -5.58 8.92 23.63
CA VAL A 139 -6.14 10.23 23.23
C VAL A 139 -7.66 10.14 23.07
N ARG A 140 -8.17 9.12 22.39
CA ARG A 140 -9.63 8.89 22.25
C ARG A 140 -10.31 8.70 23.61
N LYS A 141 -9.68 7.96 24.53
CA LYS A 141 -10.20 7.76 25.89
C LYS A 141 -10.32 9.08 26.64
N GLN A 142 -9.31 9.94 26.55
CA GLN A 142 -9.33 11.26 27.19
C GLN A 142 -10.38 12.19 26.58
N LEU A 143 -10.51 12.22 25.25
CA LEU A 143 -11.56 13.01 24.59
C LEU A 143 -12.97 12.55 24.99
N ARG A 144 -13.22 11.24 25.07
CA ARG A 144 -14.50 10.70 25.56
C ARG A 144 -14.77 11.09 27.02
N ALA A 145 -13.76 11.05 27.87
CA ALA A 145 -13.88 11.48 29.26
C ALA A 145 -14.20 12.97 29.37
N LEU A 146 -13.51 13.82 28.58
CA LEU A 146 -13.78 15.26 28.50
C LEU A 146 -15.22 15.53 28.03
N ILE A 147 -15.67 14.87 26.96
CA ILE A 147 -17.07 15.00 26.48
C ILE A 147 -18.05 14.61 27.59
N LYS A 148 -17.80 13.52 28.33
CA LYS A 148 -18.67 13.11 29.45
C LYS A 148 -18.75 14.19 30.53
N GLU A 149 -17.64 14.80 30.90
CA GLU A 149 -17.62 15.90 31.88
C GLU A 149 -18.34 17.14 31.37
N LEU A 150 -18.14 17.50 30.10
CA LEU A 150 -18.83 18.62 29.45
C LEU A 150 -20.35 18.39 29.41
N SER A 151 -20.81 17.17 29.12
CA SER A 151 -22.24 16.81 29.08
C SER A 151 -22.95 16.94 30.42
N VAL A 152 -22.22 16.94 31.55
CA VAL A 152 -22.81 17.20 32.88
C VAL A 152 -23.01 18.69 33.12
N ARG A 153 -22.24 19.55 32.44
CA ARG A 153 -22.19 21.02 32.70
C ARG A 153 -22.83 21.85 31.60
N LEU A 154 -22.88 21.33 30.38
CA LEU A 154 -23.39 22.01 29.20
C LEU A 154 -24.67 21.32 28.74
N THR A 155 -25.64 22.11 28.30
CA THR A 155 -26.82 21.55 27.63
C THR A 155 -26.44 21.00 26.25
N PRO A 156 -27.20 20.05 25.68
CA PRO A 156 -26.89 19.48 24.37
C PRO A 156 -26.83 20.48 23.21
N LEU A 157 -27.43 21.67 23.35
CA LEU A 157 -27.46 22.73 22.32
C LEU A 157 -26.53 23.91 22.64
N ASP A 158 -25.75 23.82 23.72
CA ASP A 158 -24.88 24.91 24.17
C ASP A 158 -23.82 25.28 23.12
N GLU A 159 -23.66 26.57 22.85
CA GLU A 159 -22.68 27.15 21.92
C GLU A 159 -21.24 26.74 22.25
N ARG A 160 -20.94 26.53 23.54
CA ARG A 160 -19.58 26.23 24.02
C ARG A 160 -19.06 24.89 23.52
N TRP A 161 -19.92 23.94 23.13
CA TRP A 161 -19.48 22.71 22.46
C TRP A 161 -18.63 23.02 21.22
N ALA A 162 -19.07 23.96 20.39
CA ALA A 162 -18.35 24.38 19.19
C ALA A 162 -17.04 25.10 19.53
N ALA A 163 -17.00 25.87 20.62
CA ALA A 163 -15.77 26.51 21.11
C ALA A 163 -14.70 25.49 21.56
N PHE A 164 -15.11 24.30 22.02
CA PHE A 164 -14.21 23.17 22.28
C PHE A 164 -13.87 22.35 21.02
N GLY A 165 -14.38 22.73 19.85
CA GLY A 165 -14.22 21.97 18.60
C GLY A 165 -15.07 20.70 18.52
N PHE A 166 -16.11 20.59 19.37
CA PHE A 166 -17.06 19.47 19.34
C PHE A 166 -18.37 19.85 18.67
N ASN A 167 -19.01 18.88 18.04
CA ASN A 167 -20.40 19.03 17.59
C ASN A 167 -21.33 19.08 18.81
N LYS A 168 -22.33 19.97 18.76
CA LYS A 168 -23.39 20.08 19.78
C LYS A 168 -24.20 18.76 19.83
N PRO A 169 -24.20 17.99 20.94
CA PRO A 169 -24.82 16.66 20.99
C PRO A 169 -26.33 16.62 20.70
N GLY A 170 -27.03 17.72 20.97
CA GLY A 170 -28.47 17.87 20.70
C GLY A 170 -28.78 18.60 19.40
N ALA A 171 -27.77 19.10 18.69
CA ALA A 171 -28.00 19.75 17.41
C ALA A 171 -28.38 18.69 16.39
N LYS A 172 -29.53 18.91 15.75
CA LYS A 172 -29.89 18.19 14.55
C LYS A 172 -29.11 18.84 13.41
N VAL A 173 -27.94 18.29 13.07
CA VAL A 173 -27.05 18.87 12.05
C VAL A 173 -27.57 18.48 10.68
N ARG A 174 -28.05 19.46 9.91
CA ARG A 174 -28.33 19.28 8.48
C ARG A 174 -27.01 18.94 7.78
N PRO A 175 -26.90 17.82 7.04
CA PRO A 175 -25.67 17.48 6.34
C PRO A 175 -25.36 18.50 5.24
N GLU A 176 -24.11 18.50 4.77
CA GLU A 176 -23.72 19.21 3.56
C GLU A 176 -24.06 18.38 2.30
N ALA A 177 -24.14 19.05 1.14
CA ALA A 177 -24.37 18.36 -0.13
C ALA A 177 -23.25 17.33 -0.39
N PRO A 178 -23.55 16.10 -0.83
CA PRO A 178 -22.53 15.13 -1.25
C PRO A 178 -21.63 15.70 -2.35
N THR A 179 -20.32 15.45 -2.26
CA THR A 179 -19.31 15.87 -3.24
C THR A 179 -18.67 14.67 -3.91
N ASN A 180 -17.92 14.91 -4.99
CA ASN A 180 -17.24 13.87 -5.76
C ASN A 180 -18.19 12.75 -6.23
N VAL A 181 -19.41 13.14 -6.64
CA VAL A 181 -20.37 12.22 -7.24
C VAL A 181 -19.80 11.74 -8.57
N THR A 182 -19.60 10.44 -8.67
CA THR A 182 -19.08 9.77 -9.87
C THR A 182 -20.11 8.76 -10.33
N VAL A 183 -20.40 8.77 -11.63
CA VAL A 183 -21.45 7.96 -12.24
C VAL A 183 -20.85 7.23 -13.42
N VAL A 184 -20.99 5.91 -13.46
CA VAL A 184 -20.40 5.05 -14.50
C VAL A 184 -21.43 4.05 -15.01
N SER A 185 -21.51 3.90 -16.34
CA SER A 185 -22.31 2.83 -16.95
C SER A 185 -21.61 1.50 -16.71
N VAL A 186 -22.31 0.55 -16.09
CA VAL A 186 -21.78 -0.78 -15.78
C VAL A 186 -22.38 -1.89 -16.63
N ALA A 187 -23.55 -1.63 -17.23
CA ALA A 187 -24.20 -2.51 -18.21
C ALA A 187 -24.96 -1.68 -19.26
N GLU A 188 -25.58 -2.37 -20.22
CA GLU A 188 -26.41 -1.77 -21.28
C GLU A 188 -27.64 -1.01 -20.72
N ASN A 189 -28.11 -1.38 -19.54
CA ASN A 189 -29.30 -0.85 -18.88
C ASN A 189 -29.06 -0.49 -17.40
N ALA A 190 -27.80 -0.32 -16.98
CA ALA A 190 -27.46 -0.07 -15.58
C ALA A 190 -26.27 0.88 -15.39
N VAL A 191 -26.37 1.69 -14.34
CA VAL A 191 -25.40 2.72 -13.97
C VAL A 191 -25.12 2.63 -12.47
N ALA A 192 -23.84 2.62 -12.10
CA ALA A 192 -23.40 2.72 -10.72
C ALA A 192 -23.03 4.17 -10.39
N VAL A 193 -23.40 4.62 -9.19
CA VAL A 193 -23.03 5.94 -8.66
C VAL A 193 -22.34 5.79 -7.31
N GLN A 194 -21.32 6.60 -7.07
CA GLN A 194 -20.56 6.67 -5.82
C GLN A 194 -20.26 8.12 -5.46
N TRP A 195 -20.22 8.45 -4.17
CA TRP A 195 -19.92 9.80 -3.67
C TRP A 195 -19.10 9.78 -2.36
N ASP A 196 -18.60 10.94 -1.96
CA ASP A 196 -17.95 11.09 -0.65
C ASP A 196 -18.95 11.22 0.49
N LYS A 197 -18.60 10.68 1.66
CA LYS A 197 -19.47 10.74 2.84
C LYS A 197 -19.66 12.17 3.36
N SER A 198 -20.90 12.65 3.35
CA SER A 198 -21.26 13.94 3.98
C SER A 198 -21.22 13.83 5.52
N PRO A 199 -20.53 14.74 6.22
CA PRO A 199 -20.51 14.75 7.68
C PRO A 199 -21.92 14.86 8.28
N GLY A 200 -22.26 13.95 9.18
CA GLY A 200 -23.57 13.93 9.85
C GLY A 200 -24.70 13.29 9.03
N ALA A 201 -24.44 12.78 7.83
CA ALA A 201 -25.43 12.00 7.07
C ALA A 201 -25.75 10.66 7.74
N GLU A 202 -27.03 10.35 7.89
CA GLU A 202 -27.54 9.04 8.33
C GLU A 202 -27.86 8.14 7.13
N TYR A 203 -28.36 8.73 6.04
CA TYR A 203 -28.62 8.08 4.75
C TYR A 203 -28.63 9.13 3.63
N TYR A 204 -28.77 8.69 2.39
CA TYR A 204 -28.80 9.54 1.20
C TYR A 204 -30.13 9.36 0.45
N ARG A 205 -30.47 10.32 -0.41
CA ARG A 205 -31.48 10.15 -1.45
C ARG A 205 -30.79 10.27 -2.79
N VAL A 206 -31.04 9.32 -3.66
CA VAL A 206 -30.47 9.28 -5.00
C VAL A 206 -31.60 9.48 -5.99
N SER A 207 -31.46 10.48 -6.85
CA SER A 207 -32.42 10.80 -7.89
C SER A 207 -31.81 10.65 -9.27
N ILE A 208 -32.66 10.28 -10.23
CA ILE A 208 -32.32 10.18 -11.64
C ILE A 208 -33.38 10.86 -12.48
N LYS A 209 -32.95 11.44 -13.59
CA LYS A 209 -33.82 11.91 -14.67
C LYS A 209 -33.32 11.31 -15.97
N VAL A 210 -34.17 10.56 -16.67
CA VAL A 210 -33.89 10.11 -18.03
C VAL A 210 -34.23 11.23 -19.00
N VAL A 211 -33.22 11.81 -19.65
CA VAL A 211 -33.37 12.98 -20.52
C VAL A 211 -34.28 12.64 -21.70
N GLY A 212 -35.32 13.45 -21.90
CA GLY A 212 -36.32 13.25 -22.96
C GLY A 212 -37.42 12.23 -22.64
N VAL A 213 -37.35 11.54 -21.50
CA VAL A 213 -38.39 10.62 -21.01
C VAL A 213 -39.06 11.16 -19.76
N ASP A 214 -38.26 11.55 -18.77
CA ASP A 214 -38.74 12.10 -17.50
C ASP A 214 -38.87 13.63 -17.57
N GLU A 215 -40.02 14.17 -17.20
CA GLU A 215 -40.23 15.63 -17.09
C GLU A 215 -39.45 16.22 -15.89
N GLU A 216 -39.45 15.51 -14.75
CA GLU A 216 -38.77 15.90 -13.51
C GLU A 216 -37.88 14.76 -12.96
N PRO A 217 -36.77 15.08 -12.26
CA PRO A 217 -35.96 14.07 -11.58
C PRO A 217 -36.77 13.34 -10.50
N ARG A 218 -36.70 12.01 -10.50
CA ARG A 218 -37.37 11.16 -9.50
C ARG A 218 -36.37 10.55 -8.54
N VAL A 219 -36.71 10.51 -7.26
CA VAL A 219 -35.92 9.78 -6.25
C VAL A 219 -36.17 8.28 -6.43
N VAL A 220 -35.10 7.51 -6.58
CA VAL A 220 -35.15 6.07 -6.86
C VAL A 220 -34.66 5.24 -5.68
N GLY A 221 -33.80 5.80 -4.83
CA GLY A 221 -33.18 5.06 -3.74
C GLY A 221 -32.89 5.91 -2.52
N THR A 222 -32.82 5.24 -1.37
CA THR A 222 -32.40 5.83 -0.09
C THR A 222 -31.31 5.01 0.62
N PRO A 223 -30.11 4.87 0.03
CA PRO A 223 -29.04 4.06 0.60
C PRO A 223 -28.45 4.70 1.87
N ALA A 224 -28.03 3.85 2.81
CA ALA A 224 -27.22 4.30 3.95
C ALA A 224 -25.72 4.36 3.61
N ASP A 225 -25.29 3.54 2.65
CA ASP A 225 -23.93 3.52 2.11
C ASP A 225 -23.71 4.64 1.08
N THR A 226 -22.47 4.80 0.63
CA THR A 226 -22.04 5.90 -0.25
C THR A 226 -22.01 5.52 -1.73
N ASP A 227 -22.78 4.50 -2.10
CA ASP A 227 -22.93 4.00 -3.46
C ASP A 227 -24.38 3.53 -3.71
N PHE A 228 -24.77 3.50 -4.98
CA PHE A 228 -26.07 3.03 -5.42
C PHE A 228 -26.01 2.53 -6.86
N MET A 229 -26.80 1.51 -7.18
CA MET A 229 -26.96 0.99 -8.54
C MET A 229 -28.34 1.34 -9.07
N PHE A 230 -28.39 1.99 -10.24
CA PHE A 230 -29.60 2.13 -11.03
C PHE A 230 -29.66 1.00 -12.04
N GLU A 231 -30.77 0.26 -12.03
CA GLU A 231 -31.05 -0.83 -12.96
C GLU A 231 -32.29 -0.49 -13.80
N GLU A 232 -32.56 -1.29 -14.83
CA GLU A 232 -33.73 -1.15 -15.71
C GLU A 232 -33.82 0.20 -16.44
N LEU A 233 -32.67 0.82 -16.72
CA LEU A 233 -32.60 2.07 -17.48
C LEU A 233 -32.72 1.80 -18.99
N PRO A 234 -33.36 2.70 -19.76
CA PRO A 234 -33.38 2.58 -21.21
C PRO A 234 -31.96 2.59 -21.79
N ALA A 235 -31.66 1.64 -22.68
CA ALA A 235 -30.35 1.55 -23.33
C ALA A 235 -30.09 2.77 -24.23
N ASN A 236 -28.84 3.25 -24.25
CA ASN A 236 -28.39 4.43 -24.99
C ASN A 236 -29.13 5.73 -24.62
N ALA A 237 -29.71 5.81 -23.42
CA ALA A 237 -30.34 7.02 -22.92
C ALA A 237 -29.35 7.87 -22.11
N GLU A 238 -29.47 9.18 -22.22
CA GLU A 238 -28.77 10.11 -21.35
C GLU A 238 -29.53 10.26 -20.04
N VAL A 239 -28.82 10.18 -18.92
CA VAL A 239 -29.39 10.32 -17.58
C VAL A 239 -28.64 11.35 -16.76
N GLU A 240 -29.39 12.13 -15.98
CA GLU A 240 -28.87 13.07 -14.99
C GLU A 240 -29.06 12.47 -13.60
N VAL A 241 -27.98 12.43 -12.80
CA VAL A 241 -27.97 11.86 -11.45
C VAL A 241 -27.62 12.94 -10.44
N MET A 242 -28.38 12.98 -9.34
CA MET A 242 -28.15 13.87 -8.21
C MET A 242 -28.33 13.13 -6.89
N VAL A 243 -27.52 13.48 -5.88
CA VAL A 243 -27.56 12.86 -4.55
C VAL A 243 -27.73 13.93 -3.47
N SER A 244 -28.61 13.72 -2.50
CA SER A 244 -28.69 14.53 -1.28
C SER A 244 -28.40 13.67 -0.06
N ALA A 245 -27.93 14.30 1.02
CA ALA A 245 -27.63 13.66 2.29
C ALA A 245 -28.71 14.02 3.32
N VAL A 246 -29.17 13.03 4.07
CA VAL A 246 -30.27 13.20 5.03
C VAL A 246 -29.81 12.83 6.43
N SER A 247 -30.22 13.62 7.40
CA SER A 247 -30.11 13.30 8.82
C SER A 247 -31.35 13.77 9.58
N LYS A 248 -31.38 13.55 10.90
CA LYS A 248 -32.39 14.16 11.79
C LYS A 248 -32.41 15.69 11.75
N GLY A 249 -31.35 16.33 11.25
CA GLY A 249 -31.23 17.78 10.99
C GLY A 249 -31.88 18.28 9.72
N GLY A 250 -32.40 17.37 8.90
CA GLY A 250 -32.99 17.67 7.62
C GLY A 250 -32.13 17.16 6.47
N GLU A 251 -32.63 17.41 5.27
CA GLU A 251 -32.01 17.01 4.00
C GLU A 251 -31.11 18.14 3.48
N SER A 252 -29.90 17.82 3.07
CA SER A 252 -28.95 18.76 2.47
C SER A 252 -29.43 19.27 1.10
N PRO A 253 -28.83 20.31 0.53
CA PRO A 253 -28.98 20.58 -0.90
C PRO A 253 -28.53 19.37 -1.73
N TRP A 254 -29.07 19.23 -2.94
CA TRP A 254 -28.59 18.25 -3.91
C TRP A 254 -27.14 18.53 -4.30
N SER A 255 -26.41 17.47 -4.65
CA SER A 255 -25.09 17.55 -5.29
C SER A 255 -25.16 18.29 -6.63
N GLU A 256 -23.99 18.59 -7.20
CA GLU A 256 -23.91 18.92 -8.63
C GLU A 256 -24.51 17.78 -9.47
N VAL A 257 -25.15 18.15 -10.58
CA VAL A 257 -25.77 17.22 -11.52
C VAL A 257 -24.67 16.54 -12.33
N VAL A 258 -24.70 15.20 -12.37
CA VAL A 258 -23.77 14.41 -13.20
C VAL A 258 -24.54 13.73 -14.32
N THR A 259 -24.14 14.00 -15.55
CA THR A 259 -24.77 13.43 -16.75
C THR A 259 -23.95 12.27 -17.31
N VAL A 260 -24.59 11.14 -17.63
CA VAL A 260 -23.96 9.97 -18.24
C VAL A 260 -24.87 9.34 -19.30
N ASN A 261 -24.29 8.66 -20.29
CA ASN A 261 -25.05 7.88 -21.27
C ASN A 261 -25.03 6.38 -20.89
N VAL A 262 -26.22 5.80 -20.74
CA VAL A 262 -26.43 4.40 -20.33
C VAL A 262 -26.06 3.46 -21.47
N GLY A 263 -25.24 2.46 -21.20
CA GLY A 263 -24.81 1.45 -22.17
C GLY A 263 -23.51 1.78 -22.90
N ASN A 264 -22.95 2.97 -22.71
CA ASN A 264 -21.57 3.23 -23.10
C ASN A 264 -20.63 2.68 -22.00
N VAL A 265 -20.44 1.36 -22.00
CA VAL A 265 -19.53 0.68 -21.05
C VAL A 265 -18.13 1.20 -21.32
N GLY A 266 -17.61 2.01 -20.40
CA GLY A 266 -16.25 2.52 -20.48
C GLY A 266 -15.26 1.37 -20.56
N VAL A 267 -14.78 1.07 -21.77
CA VAL A 267 -13.55 0.31 -21.96
C VAL A 267 -12.44 1.18 -21.38
N VAL A 268 -12.10 0.95 -20.11
CA VAL A 268 -10.85 1.48 -19.55
C VAL A 268 -9.73 0.67 -20.18
N GLY A 269 -9.34 1.09 -21.38
CA GLY A 269 -8.19 0.55 -22.08
C GLY A 269 -6.93 0.84 -21.29
N PHE A 270 -6.48 -0.11 -20.46
CA PHE A 270 -5.04 -0.28 -20.22
C PHE A 270 -4.45 -0.95 -21.46
N GLY A 271 -4.38 -0.18 -22.55
CA GLY A 271 -3.73 -0.55 -23.80
C GLY A 271 -2.24 -0.25 -23.70
N ILE A 272 -1.47 -1.30 -23.39
CA ILE A 272 -0.02 -1.36 -23.53
C ILE A 272 0.32 -0.88 -24.95
N ALA A 273 1.17 0.14 -25.05
CA ALA A 273 1.80 0.50 -26.31
C ALA A 273 2.70 -0.67 -26.71
N ASP A 274 2.24 -1.50 -27.65
CA ASP A 274 3.11 -2.40 -28.39
C ASP A 274 3.26 -1.88 -29.82
N SER A 275 4.51 -1.62 -30.17
CA SER A 275 4.94 -0.99 -31.39
C SER A 275 4.74 -1.92 -32.58
N GLN A 276 3.96 -1.43 -33.55
CA GLN A 276 4.01 -1.70 -35.00
C GLN A 276 5.04 -2.75 -35.48
N LEU A 277 4.54 -3.94 -35.83
CA LEU A 277 5.18 -4.86 -36.77
C LEU A 277 4.28 -5.04 -38.01
N LYS A 278 4.77 -4.49 -39.13
CA LYS A 278 4.57 -4.88 -40.55
C LYS A 278 3.14 -5.02 -41.12
N SER A 279 2.84 -4.29 -42.19
CA SER A 279 3.00 -4.77 -43.59
C SER A 279 2.37 -3.84 -44.64
N GLY A 280 3.00 -3.78 -45.83
CA GLY A 280 2.50 -3.17 -47.07
C GLY A 280 3.19 -1.83 -47.39
N SER A 281 4.10 -1.69 -48.36
CA SER A 281 4.27 -2.36 -49.65
C SER A 281 5.74 -2.54 -50.00
#